data_AF-A0A966HYH9-F1
#
_entry.id   AF-A0A966HYH9-F1
#
_cell.length_a   1.000
_cell.length_b   1.000
_cell.length_c   1.000
_cell.angle_alpha   90.00
_cell.angle_beta   90.00
_cell.angle_gamma   90.00
#
_symmetry.space_group_name_H-M   'P 1'
#
loop_
_entity.id
_entity.type
_entity.pdbx_description
1 polymer ?
#
loop_
_entity_poly.entity_id
_entity_poly.type
_entity_poly.pdbx_seq_one_letter_code
_entity_poly.pdbx_strand_id
1 'polypeptide(L)'
;MGGFASAIAPSLFADKRVVVLKDLQDLISEVQEEVEKYLTELDPSLHVIFIHKGGVKGKALLEKIKKLKPEIILCEAMKKESDKSSFVFQEFERLGRKISSSAISALVDATGSDTRELAAACSQIAFDTSAAKAVIDEEDIALYYQGKVQATGFDVADATLAGDSRAALISLRNALDTGVDPIMILSAITSSIRALAKVSGAPRGANAFQLAGSLGLAPWQIDKARRQLGKWTPALIAFSVGELAKADVAIKGAEADPLYALERSVLAIAGKVGRK
;
A
#
# COMPACT_ATOMS: atom_id res chain seq x y z
N MET A 1 20.34 -2.95 -22.91
CA MET A 1 20.91 -2.13 -24.01
C MET A 1 21.47 -0.87 -23.40
N GLY A 2 22.76 -0.62 -23.61
CA GLY A 2 23.45 0.60 -23.18
C GLY A 2 22.97 1.80 -23.98
N GLY A 3 22.75 2.91 -23.28
CA GLY A 3 22.20 4.14 -23.85
C GLY A 3 22.34 5.34 -22.93
N PHE A 4 23.14 5.24 -21.86
CA PHE A 4 23.33 6.36 -20.96
C PHE A 4 24.09 7.49 -21.65
N ALA A 5 25.20 7.15 -22.34
CA ALA A 5 25.94 8.11 -23.17
C ALA A 5 25.06 8.82 -24.22
N SER A 6 24.13 8.09 -24.85
CA SER A 6 23.18 8.68 -25.79
C SER A 6 22.14 9.56 -25.10
N ALA A 7 21.69 9.21 -23.89
CA ALA A 7 20.70 9.98 -23.14
C ALA A 7 21.27 11.30 -22.59
N ILE A 8 22.57 11.34 -22.29
CA ILE A 8 23.25 12.55 -21.82
C ILE A 8 23.81 13.42 -22.95
N ALA A 9 23.68 12.99 -24.21
CA ALA A 9 24.21 13.72 -25.36
C ALA A 9 23.63 15.16 -25.43
N PRO A 10 24.47 16.18 -25.73
CA PRO A 10 24.03 17.57 -25.79
C PRO A 10 22.83 17.76 -26.69
N SER A 11 21.87 18.57 -26.26
CA SER A 11 20.74 18.98 -27.10
C SER A 11 21.07 20.27 -27.82
N LEU A 12 20.74 20.34 -29.12
CA LEU A 12 20.80 21.58 -29.90
C LEU A 12 19.65 22.54 -29.60
N PHE A 13 18.60 22.07 -28.90
CA PHE A 13 17.34 22.80 -28.73
C PHE A 13 16.94 23.01 -27.26
N ALA A 14 17.72 22.51 -26.30
CA ALA A 14 17.37 22.60 -24.89
C ALA A 14 18.56 23.05 -24.04
N ASP A 15 18.41 24.21 -23.39
CA ASP A 15 19.42 24.81 -22.51
C ASP A 15 19.55 24.08 -21.16
N LYS A 16 18.52 23.32 -20.77
CA LYS A 16 18.50 22.50 -19.55
C LYS A 16 17.86 21.16 -19.83
N ARG A 17 18.48 20.09 -19.35
CA ARG A 17 18.02 18.70 -19.53
C ARG A 17 17.93 17.99 -18.19
N VAL A 18 17.03 17.01 -18.11
CA VAL A 18 16.91 16.11 -16.95
C VAL A 18 16.96 14.66 -17.45
N VAL A 19 17.82 13.85 -16.85
CA VAL A 19 17.91 12.41 -17.11
C VAL A 19 17.65 11.67 -15.81
N VAL A 20 16.72 10.70 -15.83
CA VAL A 20 16.38 9.88 -14.67
C VAL A 20 16.85 8.46 -14.89
N LEU A 21 17.84 8.03 -14.10
CA LEU A 21 18.31 6.64 -14.07
C LEU A 21 17.57 5.87 -12.97
N LYS A 22 16.66 4.99 -13.39
CA LYS A 22 15.94 4.09 -12.50
C LYS A 22 16.76 2.83 -12.25
N ASP A 23 16.53 2.20 -11.10
CA ASP A 23 17.11 0.91 -10.76
C ASP A 23 18.64 0.88 -10.84
N LEU A 24 19.29 1.88 -10.25
CA LEU A 24 20.75 2.04 -10.26
C LEU A 24 21.50 0.76 -9.81
N GLN A 25 20.89 -0.02 -8.90
CA GLN A 25 21.46 -1.27 -8.41
C GLN A 25 21.52 -2.40 -9.45
N ASP A 26 20.77 -2.28 -10.54
CA ASP A 26 20.61 -3.32 -11.57
C ASP A 26 21.29 -2.95 -12.90
N LEU A 27 22.15 -1.93 -12.90
CA LEU A 27 22.92 -1.56 -14.09
C LEU A 27 23.82 -2.72 -14.56
N ILE A 28 23.85 -2.89 -15.88
CA ILE A 28 24.83 -3.75 -16.55
C ILE A 28 26.21 -3.06 -16.54
N SER A 29 27.28 -3.86 -16.63
CA SER A 29 28.68 -3.42 -16.56
C SER A 29 28.97 -2.24 -17.49
N GLU A 30 28.53 -2.34 -18.74
CA GLU A 30 28.83 -1.34 -19.77
C GLU A 30 28.21 0.03 -19.42
N VAL A 31 26.97 0.02 -18.91
CA VAL A 31 26.28 1.25 -18.52
C VAL A 31 26.86 1.82 -17.23
N GLN A 32 27.27 0.96 -16.30
CA GLN A 32 27.95 1.41 -15.09
C GLN A 32 29.25 2.15 -15.43
N GLU A 33 30.06 1.66 -16.37
CA GLU A 33 31.27 2.33 -16.83
C GLU A 33 30.98 3.70 -17.46
N GLU A 34 29.93 3.80 -18.29
CA GLU A 34 29.50 5.09 -18.87
C GLU A 34 29.09 6.10 -17.78
N VAL A 35 28.33 5.66 -16.77
CA VAL A 35 27.94 6.51 -15.63
C VAL A 35 29.17 6.95 -14.85
N GLU A 36 30.07 6.03 -14.51
CA GLU A 36 31.30 6.35 -13.77
C GLU A 36 32.18 7.35 -14.52
N LYS A 37 32.28 7.24 -15.84
CA LYS A 37 32.96 8.23 -16.68
C LYS A 37 32.30 9.59 -16.59
N TYR A 38 30.97 9.67 -16.71
CA TYR A 38 30.24 10.93 -16.59
C TYR A 38 30.43 11.60 -15.21
N LEU A 39 30.51 10.82 -14.13
CA LEU A 39 30.75 11.38 -12.78
C LEU A 39 32.11 12.10 -12.64
N THR A 40 33.04 11.93 -13.58
CA THR A 40 34.32 12.65 -13.60
C THR A 40 34.24 14.02 -14.29
N GLU A 41 33.27 14.22 -15.18
CA GLU A 41 33.08 15.43 -15.97
C GLU A 41 31.59 15.72 -16.13
N LEU A 42 31.05 16.49 -15.17
CA LEU A 42 29.63 16.80 -15.10
C LEU A 42 29.27 17.93 -16.08
N ASP A 43 28.15 17.76 -16.77
CA ASP A 43 27.59 18.80 -17.63
C ASP A 43 26.70 19.75 -16.79
N PRO A 44 27.05 21.04 -16.67
CA PRO A 44 26.25 22.01 -15.88
C PRO A 44 24.84 22.23 -16.41
N SER A 45 24.57 21.90 -17.68
CA SER A 45 23.25 22.00 -18.32
C SER A 45 22.36 20.78 -18.08
N LEU A 46 22.88 19.73 -17.43
CA LEU A 46 22.21 18.46 -17.24
C LEU A 46 22.02 18.13 -15.75
N HIS A 47 20.75 18.00 -15.33
CA HIS A 47 20.41 17.39 -14.05
C HIS A 47 20.24 15.89 -14.21
N VAL A 48 20.99 15.10 -13.43
CA VAL A 48 20.85 13.64 -13.41
C VAL A 48 20.27 13.20 -12.08
N ILE A 49 19.15 12.46 -12.14
CA ILE A 49 18.49 11.89 -10.97
C ILE A 49 18.76 10.39 -10.97
N PHE A 50 19.41 9.91 -9.91
CA PHE A 50 19.67 8.50 -9.71
C PHE A 50 18.68 7.92 -8.70
N ILE A 51 17.97 6.86 -9.08
CA ILE A 51 17.03 6.16 -8.21
C ILE A 51 17.58 4.77 -7.90
N HIS A 52 17.86 4.54 -6.63
CA HIS A 52 18.33 3.26 -6.10
C HIS A 52 17.29 2.71 -5.12
N LYS A 53 16.96 1.41 -5.23
CA LYS A 53 15.97 0.75 -4.35
C LYS A 53 16.41 0.57 -2.87
N GLY A 54 17.55 1.14 -2.46
CA GLY A 54 18.26 0.77 -1.25
C GLY A 54 18.93 -0.62 -1.31
N GLY A 55 19.62 -1.01 -0.23
CA GLY A 55 20.32 -2.30 -0.12
C GLY A 55 21.82 -2.25 -0.48
N VAL A 56 22.43 -3.44 -0.62
CA VAL A 56 23.88 -3.60 -0.83
C VAL A 56 24.30 -3.72 -2.30
N LYS A 57 23.40 -4.13 -3.19
CA LYS A 57 23.68 -4.25 -4.63
C LYS A 57 23.91 -2.86 -5.23
N GLY A 58 24.91 -2.68 -6.08
CA GLY A 58 25.24 -1.36 -6.68
C GLY A 58 25.87 -0.35 -5.71
N LYS A 59 26.16 -0.73 -4.46
CA LYS A 59 26.69 0.17 -3.42
C LYS A 59 27.99 0.87 -3.82
N ALA A 60 28.88 0.21 -4.57
CA ALA A 60 30.14 0.83 -5.01
C ALA A 60 29.91 2.07 -5.88
N LEU A 61 28.98 1.99 -6.84
CA LEU A 61 28.59 3.13 -7.67
C LEU A 61 27.89 4.21 -6.85
N LEU A 62 27.00 3.81 -5.93
CA LEU A 62 26.32 4.73 -5.03
C LEU A 62 27.30 5.55 -4.17
N GLU A 63 28.35 4.92 -3.64
CA GLU A 63 29.39 5.62 -2.86
C GLU A 63 30.23 6.56 -3.73
N LYS A 64 30.46 6.25 -5.02
CA LYS A 64 31.08 7.19 -5.97
C LYS A 64 30.20 8.42 -6.19
N ILE A 65 28.90 8.23 -6.41
CA ILE A 65 27.93 9.32 -6.58
C ILE A 65 27.88 10.20 -5.32
N LYS A 66 27.83 9.61 -4.12
CA LYS A 66 27.80 10.37 -2.85
C LYS A 66 29.01 11.28 -2.65
N LYS A 67 30.19 10.94 -3.18
CA LYS A 67 31.39 11.79 -3.09
C LYS A 67 31.24 13.13 -3.83
N LEU A 68 30.35 13.20 -4.81
CA LEU A 68 29.99 14.45 -5.49
C LEU A 68 29.07 15.34 -4.66
N LYS A 69 28.63 14.88 -3.48
CA LYS A 69 27.71 15.58 -2.57
C LYS A 69 26.40 16.03 -3.26
N PRO A 70 25.70 15.12 -3.98
CA PRO A 70 24.40 15.46 -4.56
C PRO A 70 23.37 15.69 -3.45
N GLU A 71 22.23 16.27 -3.81
CA GLU A 71 21.04 16.22 -2.97
C GLU A 71 20.60 14.76 -2.79
N ILE A 72 20.47 14.32 -1.54
CA ILE A 72 20.06 12.95 -1.22
C ILE A 72 18.65 13.00 -0.63
N ILE A 73 17.71 12.40 -1.35
CA ILE A 73 16.33 12.23 -0.91
C ILE A 73 16.17 10.78 -0.45
N LEU A 74 15.97 10.60 0.86
CA LEU A 74 15.75 9.28 1.46
C LEU A 74 14.26 8.92 1.40
N CYS A 75 13.92 7.96 0.54
CA CYS A 75 12.56 7.41 0.44
C CYS A 75 12.41 6.17 1.34
N GLU A 76 12.53 6.36 2.65
CA GLU A 76 12.41 5.26 3.59
C GLU A 76 10.98 4.69 3.63
N ALA A 77 10.87 3.37 3.81
CA ALA A 77 9.56 2.75 3.96
C ALA A 77 8.90 3.23 5.27
N MET A 78 7.65 3.69 5.17
CA MET A 78 6.82 4.02 6.33
C MET A 78 6.43 2.73 7.07
N LYS A 79 7.22 2.36 8.09
CA LYS A 79 7.02 1.12 8.85
C LYS A 79 6.11 1.33 10.05
N LYS A 80 6.15 2.52 10.66
CA LYS A 80 5.35 2.82 11.84
C LYS A 80 4.07 3.54 11.44
N GLU A 81 3.06 3.38 12.27
CA GLU A 81 1.79 4.08 12.13
C GLU A 81 1.98 5.60 12.27
N SER A 82 2.86 6.04 13.18
CA SER A 82 3.26 7.45 13.32
C SER A 82 3.79 8.04 12.01
N ASP A 83 4.58 7.27 11.26
CA ASP A 83 5.18 7.74 10.00
C ASP A 83 4.09 7.98 8.96
N LYS A 84 3.06 7.11 8.93
CA LYS A 84 1.90 7.24 8.05
C LYS A 84 1.03 8.43 8.45
N SER A 85 0.76 8.61 9.74
CA SER A 85 0.01 9.76 10.23
C SER A 85 0.72 11.07 9.88
N SER A 86 2.04 11.13 10.04
CA SER A 86 2.84 12.28 9.60
C SER A 86 2.80 12.50 8.09
N PHE A 87 2.87 11.42 7.30
CA PHE A 87 2.74 11.50 5.85
C PHE A 87 1.38 12.05 5.41
N VAL A 88 0.28 11.55 5.98
CA VAL A 88 -1.07 12.07 5.69
C VAL A 88 -1.14 13.56 6.01
N PHE A 89 -0.69 13.96 7.20
CA PHE A 89 -0.68 15.35 7.60
C PHE A 89 0.07 16.24 6.58
N GLN A 90 1.29 15.85 6.22
CA GLN A 90 2.11 16.59 5.24
C GLN A 90 1.48 16.63 3.85
N GLU A 91 0.80 15.56 3.45
CA GLU A 91 0.15 15.48 2.14
C GLU A 91 -1.05 16.43 2.05
N PHE A 92 -1.87 16.51 3.11
CA PHE A 92 -2.96 17.50 3.17
C PHE A 92 -2.42 18.93 3.25
N GLU A 93 -1.33 19.18 3.98
CA GLU A 93 -0.65 20.49 3.96
C GLU A 93 -0.17 20.87 2.56
N ARG A 94 0.46 19.94 1.84
CA ARG A 94 0.93 20.15 0.46
C ARG A 94 -0.22 20.47 -0.50
N LEU A 95 -1.38 19.87 -0.27
CA LEU A 95 -2.62 20.11 -1.02
C LEU A 95 -3.36 21.38 -0.56
N GLY A 96 -2.84 22.10 0.44
CA GLY A 96 -3.44 23.33 0.97
C GLY A 96 -4.72 23.10 1.75
N ARG A 97 -4.91 21.91 2.34
CA ARG A 97 -6.11 21.52 3.08
C ARG A 97 -5.74 21.23 4.54
N LYS A 98 -6.64 21.55 5.46
CA LYS A 98 -6.51 21.15 6.88
C LYS A 98 -7.26 19.86 7.10
N ILE A 99 -6.73 18.99 7.94
CA ILE A 99 -7.34 17.70 8.31
C ILE A 99 -7.28 17.52 9.83
N SER A 100 -8.30 16.91 10.43
CA SER A 100 -8.36 16.63 11.86
C SER A 100 -7.52 15.40 12.23
N SER A 101 -7.10 15.30 13.49
CA SER A 101 -6.35 14.14 13.98
C SER A 101 -7.16 12.84 13.89
N SER A 102 -8.48 12.90 14.10
CA SER A 102 -9.36 11.72 13.97
C SER A 102 -9.47 11.27 12.52
N ALA A 103 -9.55 12.20 11.55
CA ALA A 103 -9.55 11.89 10.13
C ALA A 103 -8.23 11.25 9.66
N ILE A 104 -7.09 11.73 10.17
CA ILE A 104 -5.78 11.11 9.90
C ILE A 104 -5.78 9.66 10.36
N SER A 105 -6.20 9.40 11.61
CA SER A 105 -6.27 8.04 12.15
C SER A 105 -7.21 7.15 11.33
N ALA A 106 -8.41 7.64 11.00
CA ALA A 106 -9.37 6.91 10.19
C ALA A 106 -8.84 6.57 8.79
N LEU A 107 -8.09 7.49 8.16
CA LEU A 107 -7.51 7.27 6.83
C LEU A 107 -6.36 6.25 6.86
N VAL A 108 -5.48 6.33 7.86
CA VAL A 108 -4.40 5.35 8.06
C VAL A 108 -4.99 3.97 8.37
N ASP A 109 -6.04 3.91 9.21
CA ASP A 109 -6.76 2.68 9.53
C ASP A 109 -7.41 2.05 8.30
N ALA A 110 -8.03 2.86 7.43
CA ALA A 110 -8.72 2.41 6.24
C ALA A 110 -7.77 1.89 5.14
N THR A 111 -6.54 2.39 5.06
CA THR A 111 -5.58 2.03 4.00
C THR A 111 -4.53 1.00 4.44
N GLY A 112 -4.42 0.75 5.75
CA GLY A 112 -3.58 -0.31 6.29
C GLY A 112 -2.10 -0.12 5.97
N SER A 113 -1.50 -1.04 5.19
CA SER A 113 -0.06 -1.02 4.86
C SER A 113 0.28 -0.47 3.48
N ASP A 114 -0.70 -0.15 2.65
CA ASP A 114 -0.45 0.33 1.29
C ASP A 114 -0.25 1.86 1.28
N THR A 115 1.01 2.28 1.14
CA THR A 115 1.37 3.70 1.09
C THR A 115 0.97 4.39 -0.21
N ARG A 116 0.79 3.63 -1.31
CA ARG A 116 0.29 4.18 -2.57
C ARG A 116 -1.20 4.48 -2.47
N GLU A 117 -1.95 3.56 -1.90
CA GLU A 117 -3.38 3.76 -1.61
C GLU A 117 -3.59 4.95 -0.68
N LEU A 118 -2.79 5.06 0.38
CA LEU A 118 -2.83 6.19 1.31
C LEU A 118 -2.62 7.54 0.60
N ALA A 119 -1.61 7.65 -0.26
CA ALA A 119 -1.34 8.87 -1.02
C ALA A 119 -2.48 9.24 -1.99
N ALA A 120 -3.03 8.23 -2.68
CA ALA A 120 -4.15 8.44 -3.60
C ALA A 120 -5.40 8.92 -2.86
N ALA A 121 -5.73 8.30 -1.71
CA ALA A 121 -6.88 8.69 -0.90
C ALA A 121 -6.73 10.11 -0.33
N CYS A 122 -5.53 10.52 0.11
CA CYS A 122 -5.28 11.91 0.51
C CYS A 122 -5.61 12.89 -0.62
N SER A 123 -5.09 12.65 -1.83
CA SER A 123 -5.31 13.51 -2.99
C SER A 123 -6.78 13.60 -3.37
N GLN A 124 -7.48 12.48 -3.34
CA GLN A 124 -8.88 12.41 -3.73
C GLN A 124 -9.81 13.06 -2.71
N ILE A 125 -9.65 12.77 -1.42
CA ILE A 125 -10.45 13.38 -0.35
C ILE A 125 -10.24 14.90 -0.29
N ALA A 126 -8.99 15.35 -0.48
CA ALA A 126 -8.67 16.78 -0.54
C ALA A 126 -9.41 17.50 -1.67
N PHE A 127 -9.59 16.83 -2.82
CA PHE A 127 -10.26 17.34 -4.01
C PHE A 127 -11.79 17.26 -3.90
N ASP A 128 -12.33 16.12 -3.46
CA ASP A 128 -13.77 15.86 -3.40
C ASP A 128 -14.45 16.64 -2.26
N THR A 129 -13.73 16.93 -1.18
CA THR A 129 -14.28 17.73 -0.08
C THR A 129 -14.34 19.19 -0.46
N SER A 130 -15.50 19.83 -0.26
CA SER A 130 -15.75 21.24 -0.57
C SER A 130 -14.60 22.16 -0.13
N ALA A 131 -14.11 22.98 -1.05
CA ALA A 131 -13.04 23.95 -0.78
C ALA A 131 -13.39 24.91 0.37
N ALA A 132 -14.69 25.18 0.60
CA ALA A 132 -15.17 26.03 1.68
C ALA A 132 -15.11 25.37 3.07
N LYS A 133 -14.97 24.03 3.15
CA LYS A 133 -14.82 23.34 4.42
C LYS A 133 -13.44 23.65 5.00
N ALA A 134 -13.42 24.15 6.24
CA ALA A 134 -12.21 24.64 6.89
C ALA A 134 -11.26 23.52 7.35
N VAL A 135 -11.80 22.38 7.77
CA VAL A 135 -11.06 21.21 8.24
C VAL A 135 -11.78 19.95 7.76
N ILE A 136 -11.05 19.05 7.12
CA ILE A 136 -11.51 17.71 6.74
C ILE A 136 -11.55 16.85 8.00
N ASP A 137 -12.67 16.19 8.26
CA ASP A 137 -12.92 15.42 9.49
C ASP A 137 -13.22 13.95 9.20
N GLU A 138 -13.41 13.18 10.28
CA GLU A 138 -13.65 11.74 10.19
C GLU A 138 -14.94 11.42 9.42
N GLU A 139 -15.90 12.33 9.38
CA GLU A 139 -17.15 12.17 8.62
C GLU A 139 -16.88 12.28 7.12
N ASP A 140 -15.95 13.12 6.67
CA ASP A 140 -15.53 13.15 5.26
C ASP A 140 -14.80 11.88 4.86
N ILE A 141 -13.95 11.35 5.75
CA ILE A 141 -13.28 10.06 5.54
C ILE A 141 -14.35 8.96 5.45
N ALA A 142 -15.27 8.94 6.42
CA ALA A 142 -16.38 8.02 6.42
C ALA A 142 -17.23 8.17 5.16
N LEU A 143 -17.53 9.38 4.69
CA LEU A 143 -18.32 9.66 3.49
C LEU A 143 -17.61 9.18 2.22
N TYR A 144 -16.31 9.45 2.11
CA TYR A 144 -15.46 8.93 1.04
C TYR A 144 -15.52 7.40 0.97
N TYR A 145 -15.63 6.75 2.13
CA TYR A 145 -15.81 5.31 2.24
C TYR A 145 -17.30 4.85 2.28
N GLN A 146 -18.29 5.73 2.51
CA GLN A 146 -19.74 5.47 2.60
C GLN A 146 -20.47 5.71 1.27
N GLY A 147 -19.95 6.56 0.38
CA GLY A 147 -20.54 6.91 -0.92
C GLY A 147 -20.50 5.79 -1.98
N LYS A 148 -20.03 4.61 -1.60
CA LYS A 148 -20.05 3.40 -2.40
C LYS A 148 -21.25 2.54 -1.99
N VAL A 149 -22.41 2.76 -2.62
CA VAL A 149 -23.43 1.68 -2.82
C VAL A 149 -22.91 0.71 -3.89
N GLN A 150 -21.66 0.34 -3.72
CA GLN A 150 -20.77 -0.38 -4.60
C GLN A 150 -19.92 -1.17 -3.60
N ALA A 151 -20.05 -2.49 -3.52
CA ALA A 151 -19.39 -3.22 -2.44
C ALA A 151 -17.90 -2.85 -2.34
N THR A 152 -17.46 -2.51 -1.13
CA THR A 152 -16.06 -2.18 -0.86
C THR A 152 -15.25 -3.45 -0.67
N GLY A 153 -13.91 -3.39 -0.80
CA GLY A 153 -13.05 -4.50 -0.41
C GLY A 153 -13.28 -4.96 1.04
N PHE A 154 -13.73 -4.05 1.91
CA PHE A 154 -14.10 -4.34 3.30
C PHE A 154 -15.42 -5.10 3.42
N ASP A 155 -16.43 -4.81 2.60
CA ASP A 155 -17.69 -5.57 2.58
C ASP A 155 -17.45 -7.01 2.14
N VAL A 156 -16.57 -7.20 1.15
CA VAL A 156 -16.12 -8.52 0.73
C VAL A 156 -15.41 -9.22 1.88
N ALA A 157 -14.49 -8.53 2.56
CA ALA A 157 -13.78 -9.07 3.71
C ALA A 157 -14.72 -9.47 4.84
N ASP A 158 -15.66 -8.60 5.23
CA ASP A 158 -16.60 -8.87 6.33
C ASP A 158 -17.53 -10.04 6.03
N ALA A 159 -18.06 -10.12 4.80
CA ALA A 159 -18.89 -11.25 4.37
C ALA A 159 -18.07 -12.57 4.31
N THR A 160 -16.83 -12.50 3.83
CA THR A 160 -15.90 -13.64 3.81
C THR A 160 -15.61 -14.12 5.23
N LEU A 161 -15.34 -13.19 6.16
CA LEU A 161 -15.01 -13.49 7.55
C LEU A 161 -16.21 -14.00 8.36
N ALA A 162 -17.42 -13.60 8.00
CA ALA A 162 -18.66 -14.08 8.59
C ALA A 162 -18.98 -15.54 8.22
N GLY A 163 -18.37 -16.05 7.14
CA GLY A 163 -18.64 -17.37 6.56
C GLY A 163 -19.87 -17.42 5.67
N ASP A 164 -20.40 -16.26 5.26
CA ASP A 164 -21.54 -16.19 4.34
C ASP A 164 -21.01 -16.20 2.90
N SER A 165 -20.87 -17.39 2.32
CA SER A 165 -20.35 -17.55 0.95
C SER A 165 -21.23 -16.85 -0.09
N ARG A 166 -22.55 -16.75 0.15
CA ARG A 166 -23.47 -16.06 -0.76
C ARG A 166 -23.24 -14.55 -0.70
N ALA A 167 -23.25 -13.98 0.50
CA ALA A 167 -23.00 -12.56 0.68
C ALA A 167 -21.59 -12.18 0.20
N ALA A 168 -20.58 -13.00 0.46
CA ALA A 168 -19.22 -12.77 0.02
C ALA A 168 -19.10 -12.71 -1.51
N LEU A 169 -19.79 -13.62 -2.21
CA LEU A 169 -19.79 -13.63 -3.68
C LEU A 169 -20.53 -12.43 -4.27
N ILE A 170 -21.69 -12.08 -3.72
CA ILE A 170 -22.46 -10.91 -4.16
C ILE A 170 -21.65 -9.63 -3.94
N SER A 171 -21.08 -9.46 -2.75
CA SER A 171 -20.21 -8.32 -2.44
C SER A 171 -18.98 -8.30 -3.34
N LEU A 172 -18.35 -9.45 -3.62
CA LEU A 172 -17.18 -9.49 -4.50
C LEU A 172 -17.54 -9.05 -5.92
N ARG A 173 -18.62 -9.59 -6.48
CA ARG A 173 -19.06 -9.25 -7.84
C ARG A 173 -19.44 -7.78 -7.95
N ASN A 174 -20.21 -7.28 -6.98
CA ASN A 174 -20.51 -5.86 -6.89
C ASN A 174 -19.23 -5.02 -6.79
N ALA A 175 -18.21 -5.40 -6.00
CA ALA A 175 -16.98 -4.63 -5.91
C ALA A 175 -16.22 -4.57 -7.25
N LEU A 176 -16.15 -5.70 -7.95
CA LEU A 176 -15.45 -5.81 -9.23
C LEU A 176 -16.16 -5.08 -10.37
N ASP A 177 -17.49 -5.24 -10.50
CA ASP A 177 -18.30 -4.57 -11.53
C ASP A 177 -18.25 -3.03 -11.42
N THR A 178 -17.80 -2.58 -10.27
CA THR A 178 -17.71 -1.18 -9.85
C THR A 178 -16.32 -0.60 -10.01
N GLY A 179 -15.38 -1.39 -10.53
CA GLY A 179 -14.01 -0.97 -10.76
C GLY A 179 -13.17 -0.88 -9.49
N VAL A 180 -13.56 -1.53 -8.39
CA VAL A 180 -12.64 -1.70 -7.25
C VAL A 180 -11.50 -2.61 -7.71
N ASP A 181 -10.26 -2.15 -7.55
CA ASP A 181 -9.09 -2.91 -7.93
C ASP A 181 -9.06 -4.26 -7.15
N PRO A 182 -8.92 -5.41 -7.82
CA PRO A 182 -8.82 -6.73 -7.18
C PRO A 182 -7.73 -6.81 -6.10
N ILE A 183 -6.63 -6.06 -6.25
CA ILE A 183 -5.55 -5.97 -5.26
C ILE A 183 -6.05 -5.33 -3.97
N MET A 184 -6.94 -4.34 -4.05
CA MET A 184 -7.51 -3.69 -2.86
C MET A 184 -8.45 -4.63 -2.11
N ILE A 185 -9.26 -5.41 -2.84
CA ILE A 185 -10.14 -6.44 -2.25
C ILE A 185 -9.31 -7.51 -1.54
N LEU A 186 -8.28 -8.03 -2.22
CA LEU A 186 -7.34 -8.99 -1.65
C LEU A 186 -6.68 -8.44 -0.38
N SER A 187 -6.25 -7.18 -0.40
CA SER A 187 -5.59 -6.51 0.73
C SER A 187 -6.52 -6.36 1.93
N ALA A 188 -7.78 -5.99 1.72
CA ALA A 188 -8.79 -5.88 2.78
C ALA A 188 -9.10 -7.23 3.46
N ILE A 189 -9.19 -8.32 2.69
CA ILE A 189 -9.38 -9.67 3.24
C ILE A 189 -8.12 -10.10 4.02
N THR A 190 -6.95 -9.83 3.47
CA THR A 190 -5.65 -10.16 4.07
C THR A 190 -5.41 -9.43 5.39
N SER A 191 -5.72 -8.13 5.46
CA SER A 191 -5.59 -7.33 6.67
C SER A 191 -6.51 -7.85 7.78
N SER A 192 -7.75 -8.21 7.43
CA SER A 192 -8.74 -8.75 8.35
C SER A 192 -8.32 -10.12 8.91
N ILE A 193 -7.81 -11.03 8.08
CA ILE A 193 -7.27 -12.33 8.54
C ILE A 193 -6.02 -12.15 9.39
N ARG A 194 -5.15 -11.18 9.05
CA ARG A 194 -3.97 -10.85 9.87
C ARG A 194 -4.39 -10.33 11.25
N ALA A 195 -5.43 -9.50 11.32
CA ALA A 195 -5.99 -9.04 12.60
C ALA A 195 -6.50 -10.22 13.44
N LEU A 196 -7.25 -11.15 12.84
CA LEU A 196 -7.67 -12.38 13.51
C LEU A 196 -6.47 -13.19 14.04
N ALA A 197 -5.43 -13.37 13.24
CA ALA A 197 -4.23 -14.09 13.64
C ALA A 197 -3.54 -13.45 14.85
N LYS A 198 -3.31 -12.12 14.81
CA LYS A 198 -2.71 -11.35 15.89
C LYS A 198 -3.52 -11.46 17.18
N VAL A 199 -4.83 -11.30 17.09
CA VAL A 199 -5.73 -11.32 18.26
C VAL A 199 -5.92 -12.74 18.80
N SER A 200 -5.83 -13.78 17.95
CA SER A 200 -5.95 -15.18 18.38
C SER A 200 -4.86 -15.61 19.38
N GLY A 201 -3.67 -15.02 19.26
CA GLY A 201 -2.53 -15.26 20.15
C GLY A 201 -2.49 -14.32 21.37
N ALA A 202 -3.39 -13.35 21.45
CA ALA A 202 -3.38 -12.36 22.54
C ALA A 202 -4.09 -12.88 23.80
N PRO A 203 -3.70 -12.43 25.01
CA PRO A 203 -4.41 -12.77 26.24
C PRO A 203 -5.88 -12.37 26.17
N ARG A 204 -6.78 -13.35 26.39
CA ARG A 204 -8.24 -13.18 26.26
C ARG A 204 -8.84 -12.11 27.20
N GLY A 205 -8.19 -11.84 28.34
CA GLY A 205 -8.65 -10.85 29.33
C GLY A 205 -7.99 -9.47 29.22
N ALA A 206 -7.03 -9.26 28.32
CA ALA A 206 -6.34 -7.97 28.21
C ALA A 206 -7.24 -6.91 27.56
N ASN A 207 -7.12 -5.66 27.99
CA ASN A 207 -7.88 -4.56 27.41
C ASN A 207 -7.40 -4.28 25.96
N ALA A 208 -8.31 -4.00 25.03
CA ALA A 208 -7.99 -3.65 23.64
C ALA A 208 -7.00 -2.47 23.55
N PHE A 209 -7.14 -1.45 24.41
CA PHE A 209 -6.20 -0.31 24.48
C PHE A 209 -4.78 -0.72 24.92
N GLN A 210 -4.66 -1.72 25.78
CA GLN A 210 -3.35 -2.24 26.20
C GLN A 210 -2.71 -3.10 25.12
N LEU A 211 -3.52 -3.79 24.32
CA LEU A 211 -3.07 -4.62 23.22
C LEU A 211 -2.79 -3.84 21.93
N ALA A 212 -3.31 -2.61 21.79
CA ALA A 212 -3.18 -1.83 20.57
C ALA A 212 -1.72 -1.64 20.14
N GLY A 213 -0.85 -1.25 21.07
CA GLY A 213 0.57 -1.04 20.80
C GLY A 213 1.34 -2.33 20.49
N SER A 214 1.02 -3.44 21.16
CA SER A 214 1.75 -4.71 20.98
C SER A 214 1.28 -5.48 19.74
N LEU A 215 0.00 -5.38 19.38
CA LEU A 215 -0.56 -6.00 18.19
C LEU A 215 -0.44 -5.10 16.96
N GLY A 216 -0.21 -3.80 17.12
CA GLY A 216 -0.24 -2.83 16.02
C GLY A 216 -1.60 -2.87 15.31
N LEU A 217 -2.66 -2.73 16.10
CA LEU A 217 -4.06 -2.72 15.68
C LEU A 217 -4.81 -1.67 16.52
N ALA A 218 -5.76 -0.96 15.93
CA ALA A 218 -6.61 -0.06 16.69
C ALA A 218 -7.53 -0.83 17.67
N PRO A 219 -7.94 -0.24 18.81
CA PRO A 219 -8.80 -0.93 19.79
C PRO A 219 -10.07 -1.51 19.18
N TRP A 220 -10.73 -0.77 18.27
CA TRP A 220 -11.95 -1.22 17.60
C TRP A 220 -11.71 -2.43 16.67
N GLN A 221 -10.55 -2.53 16.03
CA GLN A 221 -10.16 -3.68 15.19
C GLN A 221 -9.92 -4.92 16.05
N ILE A 222 -9.33 -4.74 17.24
CA ILE A 222 -9.14 -5.82 18.21
C ILE A 222 -10.50 -6.34 18.68
N ASP A 223 -11.43 -5.46 19.01
CA ASP A 223 -12.78 -5.85 19.43
C ASP A 223 -13.58 -6.50 18.29
N LYS A 224 -13.47 -5.99 17.05
CA LYS A 224 -14.05 -6.61 15.85
C LYS A 224 -13.51 -8.02 15.63
N ALA A 225 -12.18 -8.18 15.65
CA ALA A 225 -11.53 -9.48 15.50
C ALA A 225 -11.91 -10.45 16.62
N ARG A 226 -12.04 -9.99 17.88
CA ARG A 226 -12.52 -10.81 19.01
C ARG A 226 -13.92 -11.37 18.78
N ARG A 227 -14.84 -10.56 18.27
CA ARG A 227 -16.21 -10.99 17.95
C ARG A 227 -16.22 -12.05 16.85
N GLN A 228 -15.35 -11.89 15.84
CA GLN A 228 -15.26 -12.82 14.71
C GLN A 228 -14.52 -14.12 15.07
N LEU A 229 -13.54 -14.07 15.98
CA LEU A 229 -12.68 -15.20 16.36
C LEU A 229 -13.45 -16.46 16.83
N GLY A 230 -14.68 -16.32 17.33
CA GLY A 230 -15.49 -17.46 17.78
C GLY A 230 -15.73 -18.54 16.70
N LYS A 231 -15.69 -18.17 15.41
CA LYS A 231 -15.85 -19.10 14.27
C LYS A 231 -14.54 -19.53 13.62
N TRP A 232 -13.39 -19.08 14.15
CA TRP A 232 -12.09 -19.21 13.53
C TRP A 232 -11.15 -20.08 14.35
N THR A 233 -10.46 -21.00 13.67
CA THR A 233 -9.42 -21.87 14.27
C THR A 233 -8.04 -21.50 13.70
N PRO A 234 -6.93 -21.81 14.41
CA PRO A 234 -5.59 -21.60 13.88
C PRO A 234 -5.36 -22.27 12.53
N ALA A 235 -5.92 -23.47 12.33
CA ALA A 235 -5.86 -24.20 11.07
C ALA A 235 -6.59 -23.47 9.94
N LEU A 236 -7.77 -22.88 10.23
CA LEU A 236 -8.50 -22.09 9.25
C LEU A 236 -7.77 -20.79 8.88
N ILE A 237 -7.16 -20.12 9.86
CA ILE A 237 -6.34 -18.93 9.61
C ILE A 237 -5.17 -19.29 8.68
N ALA A 238 -4.44 -20.37 8.98
CA ALA A 238 -3.33 -20.84 8.15
C ALA A 238 -3.77 -21.21 6.73
N PHE A 239 -4.90 -21.93 6.61
CA PHE A 239 -5.51 -22.24 5.32
C PHE A 239 -5.83 -20.97 4.52
N SER A 240 -6.45 -19.98 5.17
CA SER A 240 -6.88 -18.75 4.50
C SER A 240 -5.70 -17.91 4.03
N VAL A 241 -4.61 -17.86 4.80
CA VAL A 241 -3.35 -17.24 4.35
C VAL A 241 -2.81 -17.92 3.09
N GLY A 242 -2.89 -19.25 3.01
CA GLY A 242 -2.51 -20.00 1.81
C GLY A 242 -3.38 -19.67 0.59
N GLU A 243 -4.70 -19.58 0.76
CA GLU A 243 -5.62 -19.20 -0.34
C GLU A 243 -5.41 -17.76 -0.81
N LEU A 244 -5.12 -16.83 0.10
CA LEU A 244 -4.81 -15.45 -0.26
C LEU A 244 -3.47 -15.33 -0.97
N ALA A 245 -2.47 -16.11 -0.59
CA ALA A 245 -1.17 -16.14 -1.29
C ALA A 245 -1.31 -16.65 -2.73
N LYS A 246 -2.18 -17.63 -2.97
CA LYS A 246 -2.51 -18.08 -4.34
C LYS A 246 -3.18 -16.96 -5.15
N ALA A 247 -4.16 -16.28 -4.56
CA ALA A 247 -4.83 -15.15 -5.20
C ALA A 247 -3.88 -13.99 -5.52
N ASP A 248 -2.95 -13.66 -4.61
CA ASP A 248 -1.92 -12.62 -4.83
C ASP A 248 -1.06 -12.92 -6.06
N VAL A 249 -0.59 -14.17 -6.17
CA VAL A 249 0.23 -14.62 -7.31
C VAL A 249 -0.59 -14.58 -8.61
N ALA A 250 -1.84 -15.05 -8.58
CA ALA A 250 -2.73 -15.01 -9.73
C ALA A 250 -3.01 -13.57 -10.21
N ILE A 251 -3.31 -12.65 -9.29
CA ILE A 251 -3.56 -11.24 -9.60
C ILE A 251 -2.33 -10.55 -10.20
N LYS A 252 -1.12 -10.98 -9.82
CA LYS A 252 0.14 -10.48 -10.38
C LYS A 252 0.52 -11.06 -11.74
N GLY A 253 -0.41 -11.76 -12.40
CA GLY A 253 -0.26 -12.23 -13.79
C GLY A 253 0.19 -13.67 -13.95
N ALA A 254 0.11 -14.49 -12.88
CA ALA A 254 0.45 -15.90 -12.95
C ALA A 254 -0.70 -16.81 -13.44
N GLU A 255 -1.94 -16.31 -13.50
CA GLU A 255 -3.10 -17.03 -14.04
C GLU A 255 -3.78 -16.22 -15.15
N ALA A 256 -4.48 -16.91 -16.06
CA ALA A 256 -5.19 -16.31 -17.19
C ALA A 256 -6.43 -15.51 -16.77
N ASP A 257 -7.07 -15.88 -15.66
CA ASP A 257 -8.23 -15.17 -15.09
C ASP A 257 -7.99 -14.80 -13.61
N PRO A 258 -7.38 -13.62 -13.36
CA PRO A 258 -7.16 -13.07 -12.03
C PRO A 258 -8.42 -12.89 -11.17
N LEU A 259 -9.54 -12.53 -11.80
CA LEU A 259 -10.79 -12.24 -11.09
C LEU A 259 -11.43 -13.53 -10.59
N TYR A 260 -11.42 -14.55 -11.45
CA TYR A 260 -11.85 -15.88 -11.06
C TYR A 260 -10.97 -16.46 -9.95
N ALA A 261 -9.65 -16.28 -10.00
CA ALA A 261 -8.75 -16.73 -8.94
C ALA A 261 -9.09 -16.09 -7.58
N LEU A 262 -9.37 -14.79 -7.55
CA LEU A 262 -9.83 -14.08 -6.35
C LEU A 262 -11.18 -14.64 -5.84
N GLU A 263 -12.13 -14.87 -6.74
CA GLU A 263 -13.44 -15.46 -6.40
C GLU A 263 -13.31 -16.85 -5.79
N ARG A 264 -12.49 -17.73 -6.38
CA ARG A 264 -12.23 -19.06 -5.83
C ARG A 264 -11.69 -18.98 -4.41
N SER A 265 -10.72 -18.10 -4.15
CA SER A 265 -10.13 -17.94 -2.82
C SER A 265 -11.14 -17.41 -1.79
N VAL A 266 -11.95 -16.41 -2.17
CA VAL A 266 -13.04 -15.88 -1.32
C VAL A 266 -14.03 -16.97 -0.93
N LEU A 267 -14.51 -17.75 -1.90
CA LEU A 267 -15.45 -18.85 -1.64
C LEU A 267 -14.82 -19.99 -0.82
N ALA A 268 -13.55 -20.33 -1.09
CA ALA A 268 -12.83 -21.35 -0.35
C ALA A 268 -12.67 -21.00 1.14
N ILE A 269 -12.40 -19.72 1.43
CA ILE A 269 -12.30 -19.21 2.80
C ILE A 269 -13.69 -19.18 3.45
N ALA A 270 -14.64 -18.47 2.86
CA ALA A 270 -15.98 -18.29 3.42
C ALA A 270 -16.67 -19.63 3.68
N GLY A 271 -16.53 -20.60 2.78
CA GLY A 271 -17.12 -21.93 2.89
C GLY A 271 -16.52 -22.83 3.98
N LYS A 272 -15.40 -22.43 4.59
CA LYS A 272 -14.78 -23.15 5.73
C LYS A 272 -14.97 -22.48 7.08
N VAL A 273 -15.37 -21.21 7.12
CA VAL A 273 -15.65 -20.51 8.38
C VAL A 273 -16.78 -21.22 9.14
N GLY A 274 -16.55 -21.52 10.42
CA GLY A 274 -17.54 -22.18 11.27
C GLY A 274 -17.74 -23.69 11.00
N ARG A 275 -17.04 -24.29 10.03
CA ARG A 275 -16.97 -25.76 9.90
C ARG A 275 -15.93 -26.30 10.87
N LYS A 276 -16.36 -27.21 11.75
CA LYS A 276 -15.47 -27.94 12.66
C LYS A 276 -14.78 -29.08 11.94
#